data_AF-A0A974ZPX6-F1
#
_entry.id   AF-A0A974ZPX6-F1
#
_cell.length_a   1.000
_cell.length_b   1.000
_cell.length_c   1.000
_cell.angle_alpha   90.00
_cell.angle_beta   90.00
_cell.angle_gamma   90.00
#
_symmetry.space_group_name_H-M   'P 1'
#
loop_
_entity.id
_entity.type
_entity.pdbx_description
1 polymer ?
#
loop_
_entity_poly.entity_id
_entity_poly.type
_entity_poly.pdbx_seq_one_letter_code
_entity_poly.pdbx_strand_id
1 'polypeptide(L)'
;MKLRDVVRLSAGVRTEHIFSRGGALPIWFYALAVLVLVGLAVETVRVYEASSLQNALAHPAEIEIDDDTPPLLVFAKARSLEQSGEREEAIRLYGSLAKTEDPDLRERALHNLATGYLREGAALWHSRGVLEYSRVNTLVELAKDNYREVLRLNPGNAGARHNLEYAYRITPPPREKPKADFQGRKASIFATLPGLPGGGP
;
A
#
# COMPACT_ATOMS: atom_id res chain seq x y z
N MET A 1 -14.91 111.67 -19.07
CA MET A 1 -13.98 111.81 -20.23
C MET A 1 -13.01 110.65 -20.12
N LYS A 2 -13.03 109.56 -20.90
CA LYS A 2 -13.28 109.34 -22.33
C LYS A 2 -13.84 107.90 -22.52
N LEU A 3 -14.76 107.73 -23.46
CA LEU A 3 -15.36 106.47 -23.91
C LEU A 3 -14.48 105.78 -24.98
N ARG A 4 -14.79 104.48 -25.24
CA ARG A 4 -14.49 103.64 -26.43
C ARG A 4 -13.10 102.96 -26.45
N ASP A 5 -12.94 101.67 -26.78
CA ASP A 5 -13.65 100.80 -27.73
C ASP A 5 -13.66 99.31 -27.34
N VAL A 6 -14.65 98.62 -27.92
CA VAL A 6 -14.96 97.19 -27.88
C VAL A 6 -14.21 96.45 -28.99
N VAL A 7 -13.53 95.34 -28.69
CA VAL A 7 -13.28 94.26 -29.66
C VAL A 7 -13.32 92.88 -28.96
N ARG A 8 -14.28 92.04 -29.40
CA ARG A 8 -14.39 90.60 -29.14
C ARG A 8 -13.32 89.83 -29.92
N LEU A 9 -12.84 88.70 -29.38
CA LEU A 9 -12.30 87.47 -30.02
C LEU A 9 -11.30 86.87 -29.01
N SER A 10 -11.20 85.57 -28.69
CA SER A 10 -11.73 84.34 -29.25
C SER A 10 -11.52 83.28 -28.17
N ALA A 11 -12.46 82.35 -28.04
CA ALA A 11 -12.30 81.16 -27.21
C ALA A 11 -11.11 80.31 -27.67
N GLY A 12 -10.33 79.79 -26.72
CA GLY A 12 -9.18 78.92 -27.00
C GLY A 12 -8.84 78.08 -25.78
N VAL A 13 -9.76 77.22 -25.35
CA VAL A 13 -9.50 76.13 -24.42
C VAL A 13 -8.51 75.19 -25.11
N ARG A 14 -7.25 75.23 -24.69
CA ARG A 14 -6.19 74.37 -25.21
C ARG A 14 -6.31 73.02 -24.51
N THR A 15 -7.07 72.12 -25.13
CA THR A 15 -7.21 70.72 -24.74
C THR A 15 -5.86 70.01 -24.77
N GLU A 16 -5.57 69.30 -23.69
CA GLU A 16 -4.40 68.44 -23.53
C GLU A 16 -4.39 67.33 -24.59
N HIS A 17 -3.39 67.34 -25.45
CA HIS A 17 -3.02 66.16 -26.22
C HIS A 17 -2.03 65.33 -25.40
N ILE A 18 -2.55 64.47 -24.52
CA ILE A 18 -1.78 63.35 -23.97
C ILE A 18 -1.55 62.39 -25.14
N PHE A 19 -0.36 62.53 -25.73
CA PHE A 19 0.13 61.71 -26.83
C PHE A 19 0.26 60.25 -26.36
N SER A 20 -0.68 59.41 -26.79
CA SER A 20 -0.55 57.96 -26.79
C SER A 20 0.66 57.57 -27.64
N ARG A 21 1.84 57.42 -27.00
CA ARG A 21 2.98 56.72 -27.61
C ARG A 21 2.69 55.22 -27.50
N GLY A 22 2.16 54.63 -28.56
CA GLY A 22 2.22 53.19 -28.78
C GLY A 22 3.67 52.75 -28.97
N GLY A 23 4.43 52.66 -27.87
CA GLY A 23 5.77 52.09 -27.87
C GLY A 23 5.66 50.57 -28.00
N ALA A 24 6.16 50.02 -29.10
CA ALA A 24 6.35 48.58 -29.19
C ALA A 24 7.25 48.13 -28.03
N LEU A 25 6.82 47.10 -27.30
CA LEU A 25 7.60 46.55 -26.19
C LEU A 25 8.94 46.02 -26.74
N PRO A 26 10.02 46.11 -25.96
CA PRO A 26 11.32 45.65 -26.42
C PRO A 26 11.33 44.12 -26.60
N ILE A 27 12.13 43.62 -27.56
CA ILE A 27 12.14 42.19 -27.97
C ILE A 27 12.39 41.23 -26.79
N TRP A 28 13.18 41.65 -25.79
CA TRP A 28 13.45 40.84 -24.60
C TRP A 28 12.19 40.58 -23.75
N PHE A 29 11.19 41.47 -23.79
CA PHE A 29 9.92 41.28 -23.10
C PHE A 29 9.13 40.12 -23.71
N TYR A 30 9.10 40.01 -25.03
CA TYR A 30 8.48 38.89 -25.73
C TYR A 30 9.23 37.58 -25.49
N ALA A 31 10.57 37.61 -25.48
CA ALA A 31 11.38 36.44 -25.14
C ALA A 31 11.10 35.94 -23.72
N LEU A 32 11.00 36.85 -22.74
CA LEU A 32 10.63 36.52 -21.36
C LEU A 32 9.21 35.94 -21.28
N ALA A 33 8.25 36.53 -22.01
CA ALA A 33 6.88 36.03 -22.06
C ALA A 33 6.80 34.60 -22.63
N VAL A 34 7.55 34.31 -23.70
CA VAL A 34 7.63 32.95 -24.26
C VAL A 34 8.24 31.98 -23.24
N LEU A 35 9.30 32.39 -22.53
CA LEU A 35 9.95 31.53 -21.53
C LEU A 35 9.01 31.20 -20.36
N VAL A 36 8.21 32.17 -19.90
CA VAL A 36 7.16 31.96 -18.89
C VAL A 36 6.07 31.03 -19.42
N LEU A 37 5.62 31.20 -20.67
CA LEU A 37 4.62 30.33 -21.29
C LEU A 37 5.12 28.89 -21.43
N VAL A 38 6.39 28.69 -21.80
CA VAL A 38 7.01 27.37 -21.86
C VAL A 38 7.12 26.74 -20.46
N GLY A 39 7.53 27.51 -19.45
CA GLY A 39 7.57 27.05 -18.06
C GLY A 39 6.20 26.59 -17.56
N LEU A 40 5.16 27.39 -17.82
CA LEU A 40 3.77 27.04 -17.49
C LEU A 40 3.31 25.78 -18.23
N ALA A 41 3.66 25.64 -19.52
CA ALA A 41 3.31 24.45 -20.30
C ALA A 41 3.94 23.18 -19.71
N VAL A 42 5.23 23.22 -19.33
CA VAL A 42 5.92 22.10 -18.69
C VAL A 42 5.29 21.76 -17.33
N GLU A 43 4.96 22.77 -16.53
CA GLU A 43 4.30 22.57 -15.24
C GLU A 43 2.91 21.93 -15.41
N THR A 44 2.14 22.35 -16.40
CA THR A 44 0.81 21.77 -16.68
C THR A 44 0.87 20.30 -17.11
N VAL A 45 1.89 19.90 -17.88
CA VAL A 45 2.07 18.50 -18.28
C VAL A 45 2.42 17.62 -17.07
N ARG A 46 3.31 18.10 -16.19
CA ARG A 46 3.67 17.39 -14.94
C ARG A 46 2.49 17.24 -13.98
N VAL A 47 1.65 18.27 -13.87
CA VAL A 47 0.42 18.23 -13.06
C VAL A 47 -0.61 17.28 -13.67
N TYR A 48 -0.67 17.18 -15.01
CA TYR A 48 -1.59 16.27 -15.68
C TYR A 48 -1.23 14.79 -15.41
N GLU A 49 0.06 14.44 -15.49
CA GLU A 49 0.58 13.12 -15.11
C GLU A 49 0.35 12.79 -13.62
N ALA A 50 0.46 13.80 -12.73
CA ALA A 50 0.15 13.62 -11.31
C ALA A 50 -1.34 13.45 -11.03
N SER A 51 -2.21 14.11 -11.82
CA SER A 51 -3.67 14.09 -11.60
C SER A 51 -4.31 12.74 -11.93
N SER A 52 -3.77 11.99 -12.91
CA SER A 52 -4.30 10.68 -13.29
C SER A 52 -4.08 9.64 -12.19
N LEU A 53 -2.90 9.66 -11.56
CA LEU A 53 -2.59 8.90 -10.34
C LEU A 53 -3.52 9.30 -9.19
N GLN A 54 -3.76 10.60 -8.99
CA GLN A 54 -4.66 11.09 -7.95
C GLN A 54 -6.12 10.65 -8.17
N ASN A 55 -6.59 10.61 -9.41
CA ASN A 55 -7.95 10.16 -9.72
C ASN A 55 -8.10 8.64 -9.56
N ALA A 56 -7.08 7.87 -9.93
CA ALA A 56 -7.05 6.43 -9.66
C ALA A 56 -7.04 6.12 -8.15
N LEU A 57 -6.34 6.93 -7.35
CA LEU A 57 -6.39 6.86 -5.89
C LEU A 57 -7.74 7.28 -5.29
N ALA A 58 -8.55 8.06 -6.01
CA ALA A 58 -9.89 8.46 -5.58
C ALA A 58 -10.92 7.33 -5.77
N HIS A 59 -10.72 6.46 -6.76
CA HIS A 59 -11.59 5.31 -7.06
C HIS A 59 -10.79 3.99 -7.11
N PRO A 60 -10.12 3.59 -6.01
CA PRO A 60 -9.21 2.46 -6.01
C PRO A 60 -9.88 1.12 -6.31
N ALA A 61 -11.20 1.01 -6.12
CA ALA A 61 -11.99 -0.18 -6.45
C ALA A 61 -12.12 -0.43 -7.96
N GLU A 62 -12.03 0.61 -8.79
CA GLU A 62 -12.21 0.54 -10.25
C GLU A 62 -10.89 0.28 -10.99
N ILE A 63 -9.75 0.27 -10.29
CA ILE A 63 -8.43 0.04 -10.89
C ILE A 63 -8.38 -1.39 -11.44
N GLU A 64 -8.25 -1.54 -12.75
CA GLU A 64 -7.85 -2.81 -13.37
C GLU A 64 -6.35 -3.03 -13.15
N ILE A 65 -5.96 -4.23 -12.72
CA ILE A 65 -4.56 -4.56 -12.41
C ILE A 65 -3.98 -5.29 -13.62
N ASP A 66 -2.94 -4.70 -14.20
CA ASP A 66 -2.08 -5.30 -15.21
C ASP A 66 -0.66 -5.50 -14.66
N ASP A 67 0.21 -6.13 -15.46
CA ASP A 67 1.59 -6.44 -15.06
C ASP A 67 2.47 -5.17 -14.89
N ASP A 68 2.09 -4.06 -15.54
CA ASP A 68 2.83 -2.79 -15.51
C ASP A 68 2.24 -1.81 -14.46
N THR A 69 1.23 -2.23 -13.70
CA THR A 69 0.53 -1.36 -12.76
C THR A 69 1.51 -0.96 -11.63
N PRO A 70 1.65 0.35 -11.34
CA PRO A 70 2.49 0.82 -10.25
C PRO A 70 2.15 0.13 -8.92
N PRO A 71 3.14 -0.39 -8.17
CA PRO A 71 2.90 -1.09 -6.90
C PRO A 71 2.06 -0.30 -5.89
N LEU A 72 2.18 1.03 -5.90
CA LEU A 72 1.38 1.92 -5.05
C LEU A 72 -0.12 1.86 -5.36
N LEU A 73 -0.51 1.74 -6.65
CA LEU A 73 -1.90 1.61 -7.06
C LEU A 73 -2.48 0.24 -6.68
N VAL A 74 -1.67 -0.82 -6.84
CA VAL A 74 -2.02 -2.16 -6.35
C VAL A 74 -2.29 -2.12 -4.84
N PHE A 75 -1.47 -1.41 -4.07
CA PHE A 75 -1.65 -1.25 -2.62
C PHE A 75 -2.94 -0.49 -2.28
N ALA A 76 -3.24 0.58 -3.03
CA ALA A 76 -4.48 1.34 -2.86
C ALA A 76 -5.71 0.47 -3.13
N LYS A 77 -5.71 -0.32 -4.21
CA LYS A 77 -6.76 -1.29 -4.51
C LYS A 77 -6.91 -2.34 -3.41
N ALA A 78 -5.81 -2.94 -2.96
CA ALA A 78 -5.80 -3.92 -1.87
C ALA A 78 -6.45 -3.37 -0.60
N ARG A 79 -6.14 -2.12 -0.24
CA ARG A 79 -6.72 -1.44 0.91
C ARG A 79 -8.21 -1.16 0.74
N SER A 80 -8.65 -0.79 -0.46
CA SER A 80 -10.07 -0.61 -0.78
C SER A 80 -10.84 -1.92 -0.64
N LEU A 81 -10.30 -3.02 -1.15
CA LEU A 81 -10.89 -4.35 -1.05
C LEU A 81 -10.96 -4.84 0.39
N GLU A 82 -9.93 -4.58 1.18
CA GLU A 82 -9.93 -4.87 2.61
C GLU A 82 -11.07 -4.14 3.34
N GLN A 83 -11.30 -2.87 3.00
CA GLN A 83 -12.38 -2.05 3.58
C GLN A 83 -13.78 -2.49 3.14
N SER A 84 -13.93 -3.00 1.91
CA SER A 84 -15.21 -3.53 1.41
C SER A 84 -15.49 -4.96 1.87
N GLY A 85 -14.54 -5.62 2.54
CA GLY A 85 -14.68 -6.97 3.08
C GLY A 85 -14.19 -8.09 2.14
N GLU A 86 -13.68 -7.74 0.96
CA GLU A 86 -13.10 -8.65 -0.05
C GLU A 86 -11.68 -9.11 0.37
N ARG A 87 -11.62 -9.79 1.52
CA ARG A 87 -10.39 -10.13 2.23
C ARG A 87 -9.45 -11.03 1.45
N GLU A 88 -9.98 -12.02 0.75
CA GLU A 88 -9.16 -12.97 -0.01
C GLU A 88 -8.39 -12.27 -1.13
N GLU A 89 -9.07 -11.41 -1.90
CA GLU A 89 -8.46 -10.61 -2.95
C GLU A 89 -7.40 -9.65 -2.40
N ALA A 90 -7.73 -8.95 -1.31
CA ALA A 90 -6.79 -8.06 -0.64
C ALA A 90 -5.52 -8.79 -0.18
N ILE A 91 -5.65 -9.99 0.40
CA ILE A 91 -4.52 -10.84 0.80
C ILE A 91 -3.66 -11.22 -0.41
N ARG A 92 -4.26 -11.56 -1.55
CA ARG A 92 -3.48 -11.85 -2.77
C ARG A 92 -2.67 -10.66 -3.24
N LEU A 93 -3.28 -9.47 -3.28
CA LEU A 93 -2.61 -8.24 -3.71
C LEU A 93 -1.52 -7.79 -2.74
N TYR A 94 -1.74 -7.89 -1.43
CA TYR A 94 -0.66 -7.64 -0.46
C TYR A 94 0.48 -8.66 -0.59
N GLY A 95 0.16 -9.92 -0.93
CA GLY A 95 1.14 -10.97 -1.20
C GLY A 95 2.03 -10.71 -2.41
N SER A 96 1.52 -10.09 -3.48
CA SER A 96 2.37 -9.66 -4.61
C SER A 96 3.28 -8.50 -4.20
N LEU A 97 2.76 -7.55 -3.44
CA LEU A 97 3.50 -6.38 -2.95
C LEU A 97 4.56 -6.70 -1.91
N ALA A 98 4.44 -7.81 -1.18
CA ALA A 98 5.47 -8.29 -0.26
C ALA A 98 6.82 -8.58 -0.95
N LYS A 99 6.86 -8.67 -2.29
CA LYS A 99 8.06 -8.92 -3.10
C LYS A 99 8.64 -7.66 -3.74
N THR A 100 8.03 -6.49 -3.54
CA THR A 100 8.52 -5.23 -4.12
C THR A 100 9.90 -4.87 -3.58
N GLU A 101 10.70 -4.15 -4.37
CA GLU A 101 12.02 -3.69 -3.96
C GLU A 101 11.93 -2.52 -2.97
N ASP A 102 10.88 -1.69 -3.08
CA ASP A 102 10.60 -0.56 -2.18
C ASP A 102 10.40 -1.04 -0.73
N PRO A 103 11.33 -0.76 0.19
CA PRO A 103 11.27 -1.26 1.57
C PRO A 103 10.07 -0.71 2.35
N ASP A 104 9.66 0.54 2.11
CA ASP A 104 8.57 1.18 2.84
C ASP A 104 7.23 0.61 2.41
N LEU A 105 7.05 0.40 1.10
CA LEU A 105 5.85 -0.24 0.58
C LEU A 105 5.78 -1.72 0.97
N ARG A 106 6.93 -2.42 0.93
CA ARG A 106 7.03 -3.82 1.36
C ARG A 106 6.65 -3.96 2.83
N GLU A 107 7.14 -3.09 3.71
CA GLU A 107 6.79 -3.08 5.14
C GLU A 107 5.27 -2.98 5.32
N ARG A 108 4.62 -2.01 4.64
CA ARG A 108 3.17 -1.78 4.74
C ARG A 108 2.37 -2.96 4.21
N ALA A 109 2.80 -3.53 3.08
CA ALA A 109 2.15 -4.70 2.48
C ALA A 109 2.22 -5.93 3.40
N LEU A 110 3.42 -6.24 3.94
CA LEU A 110 3.62 -7.35 4.88
C LEU A 110 2.77 -7.19 6.15
N HIS A 111 2.69 -5.97 6.69
CA HIS A 111 1.87 -5.69 7.87
C HIS A 111 0.38 -5.98 7.61
N ASN A 112 -0.15 -5.50 6.48
CA ASN A 112 -1.56 -5.72 6.13
C ASN A 112 -1.82 -7.19 5.74
N LEU A 113 -0.87 -7.84 5.07
CA LEU A 113 -0.93 -9.27 4.76
C LEU A 113 -1.03 -10.12 6.05
N ALA A 114 -0.17 -9.84 7.02
CA ALA A 114 -0.19 -10.50 8.33
C ALA A 114 -1.51 -10.28 9.06
N THR A 115 -2.03 -9.04 9.05
CA THR A 115 -3.33 -8.70 9.61
C THR A 115 -4.46 -9.46 8.92
N GLY A 116 -4.41 -9.59 7.60
CA GLY A 116 -5.33 -10.37 6.78
C GLY A 116 -5.37 -11.83 7.21
N TYR A 117 -4.21 -12.47 7.37
CA TYR A 117 -4.13 -13.86 7.84
C TYR A 117 -4.73 -14.06 9.23
N LEU A 118 -4.52 -13.13 10.17
CA LEU A 118 -5.15 -13.22 11.49
C LEU A 118 -6.67 -13.13 11.41
N ARG A 119 -7.21 -12.22 10.57
CA ARG A 119 -8.65 -12.08 10.38
C ARG A 119 -9.27 -13.30 9.71
N GLU A 120 -8.60 -13.86 8.72
CA GLU A 120 -9.03 -15.08 8.03
C GLU A 120 -9.01 -16.28 8.98
N GLY A 121 -7.93 -16.44 9.75
CA GLY A 121 -7.82 -17.48 10.78
C GLY A 121 -8.92 -17.36 11.83
N ALA A 122 -9.21 -16.13 12.27
CA ALA A 122 -10.31 -15.87 13.20
C ALA A 122 -11.68 -16.22 12.57
N ALA A 123 -11.96 -15.82 11.33
CA ALA A 123 -13.21 -16.13 10.65
C ALA A 123 -13.41 -17.65 10.47
N LEU A 124 -12.34 -18.36 10.11
CA LEU A 124 -12.36 -19.80 9.95
C LEU A 124 -12.57 -20.52 11.29
N TRP A 125 -11.91 -20.05 12.35
CA TRP A 125 -12.13 -20.55 13.70
C TRP A 125 -13.58 -20.33 14.18
N HIS A 126 -14.15 -19.14 13.95
CA HIS A 126 -15.53 -18.85 14.37
C HIS A 126 -16.56 -19.70 13.60
N SER A 127 -16.31 -19.99 12.32
CA SER A 127 -17.26 -20.74 11.49
C SER A 127 -17.19 -22.25 11.68
N ARG A 128 -15.99 -22.82 11.90
CA ARG A 128 -15.77 -24.29 11.91
C ARG A 128 -15.01 -24.82 13.12
N GLY A 129 -14.46 -23.93 13.95
CA GLY A 129 -13.74 -24.28 15.18
C GLY A 129 -12.59 -25.26 14.92
N VAL A 130 -12.54 -26.29 15.77
CA VAL A 130 -11.47 -27.31 15.76
C VAL A 130 -11.35 -28.08 14.45
N LEU A 131 -12.40 -28.15 13.62
CA LEU A 131 -12.35 -28.85 12.33
C LEU A 131 -11.32 -28.25 11.38
N GLU A 132 -11.09 -26.95 11.49
CA GLU A 132 -10.14 -26.21 10.65
C GLU A 132 -8.84 -25.87 11.40
N TYR A 133 -8.58 -26.55 12.52
CA TYR A 133 -7.42 -26.29 13.38
C TYR A 133 -6.12 -26.12 12.58
N SER A 134 -5.84 -27.06 11.66
CA SER A 134 -4.60 -27.02 10.87
C SER A 134 -4.49 -25.78 10.00
N ARG A 135 -5.60 -25.35 9.37
CA ARG A 135 -5.62 -24.17 8.50
C ARG A 135 -5.53 -22.89 9.32
N VAL A 136 -6.24 -22.81 10.45
CA VAL A 136 -6.12 -21.69 11.40
C VAL A 136 -4.69 -21.57 11.92
N ASN A 137 -4.07 -22.68 12.32
CA ASN A 137 -2.68 -22.69 12.78
C ASN A 137 -1.72 -22.20 11.70
N THR A 138 -1.86 -22.67 10.46
CA THR A 138 -1.05 -22.18 9.33
C THR A 138 -1.19 -20.67 9.12
N LEU A 139 -2.43 -20.15 9.15
CA LEU A 139 -2.67 -18.71 8.99
C LEU A 139 -2.03 -17.88 10.11
N VAL A 140 -2.10 -18.36 11.36
CA VAL A 140 -1.47 -17.70 12.51
C VAL A 140 0.06 -17.73 12.38
N GLU A 141 0.66 -18.83 11.95
CA GLU A 141 2.12 -18.90 11.70
C GLU A 141 2.55 -17.96 10.57
N LEU A 142 1.83 -17.95 9.45
CA LEU A 142 2.08 -17.02 8.35
C LEU A 142 2.01 -15.57 8.81
N ALA A 143 1.04 -15.22 9.67
CA ALA A 143 0.96 -13.88 10.24
C ALA A 143 2.20 -13.54 11.08
N LYS A 144 2.66 -14.46 11.93
CA LYS A 144 3.88 -14.25 12.74
C LYS A 144 5.11 -14.02 11.87
N ASP A 145 5.30 -14.83 10.83
CA ASP A 145 6.45 -14.71 9.93
C ASP A 145 6.46 -13.35 9.24
N ASN A 146 5.31 -12.90 8.73
CA ASN A 146 5.19 -11.60 8.11
C ASN A 146 5.41 -10.44 9.10
N TYR A 147 4.90 -10.53 10.34
CA TYR A 147 5.18 -9.50 11.35
C TYR A 147 6.64 -9.47 11.79
N ARG A 148 7.33 -10.61 11.86
CA ARG A 148 8.77 -10.64 12.10
C ARG A 148 9.53 -9.94 10.99
N GLU A 149 9.11 -10.14 9.74
CA GLU A 149 9.71 -9.46 8.60
C GLU A 149 9.44 -7.94 8.63
N VAL A 150 8.23 -7.51 8.99
CA VAL A 150 7.94 -6.08 9.24
C VAL A 150 8.91 -5.49 10.26
N LEU A 151 9.14 -6.18 11.38
CA LEU A 151 10.05 -5.72 12.43
C LEU A 151 11.53 -5.79 12.04
N ARG A 152 11.89 -6.63 11.05
CA ARG A 152 13.22 -6.66 10.45
C ARG A 152 13.46 -5.42 9.57
N LEU A 153 12.44 -4.99 8.83
CA LEU A 153 12.49 -3.77 8.01
C LEU A 153 12.42 -2.50 8.87
N ASN A 154 11.49 -2.48 9.83
CA ASN A 154 11.24 -1.34 10.71
C ASN A 154 11.08 -1.80 12.17
N PRO A 155 12.19 -1.85 12.93
CA PRO A 155 12.15 -2.17 14.34
C PRO A 155 11.35 -1.18 15.19
N GLY A 156 10.99 -0.01 14.67
CA GLY A 156 10.18 1.01 15.35
C GLY A 156 8.68 0.74 15.32
N ASN A 157 8.18 -0.15 14.45
CA ASN A 157 6.76 -0.37 14.23
C ASN A 157 6.05 -0.99 15.47
N ALA A 158 5.37 -0.14 16.25
CA ALA A 158 4.67 -0.55 17.46
C ALA A 158 3.44 -1.44 17.19
N GLY A 159 2.75 -1.20 16.06
CA GLY A 159 1.60 -2.01 15.65
C GLY A 159 1.99 -3.46 15.36
N ALA A 160 3.09 -3.65 14.62
CA ALA A 160 3.63 -4.97 14.32
C ALA A 160 4.08 -5.73 15.58
N ARG A 161 4.74 -5.04 16.54
CA ARG A 161 5.12 -5.65 17.83
C ARG A 161 3.90 -6.16 18.60
N HIS A 162 2.89 -5.30 18.75
CA HIS A 162 1.68 -5.65 19.48
C HIS A 162 0.91 -6.78 18.81
N ASN A 163 0.76 -6.73 17.49
CA ASN A 163 0.04 -7.77 16.75
C ASN A 163 0.81 -9.10 16.71
N LEU A 164 2.14 -9.07 16.70
CA LEU A 164 2.96 -10.28 16.83
C LEU A 164 2.77 -10.93 18.20
N GLU A 165 2.81 -10.15 19.28
CA GLU A 165 2.51 -10.63 20.63
C GLU A 165 1.10 -11.26 20.69
N TYR A 166 0.11 -10.57 20.13
CA TYR A 166 -1.25 -11.09 20.03
C TYR A 166 -1.29 -12.43 19.27
N ALA A 167 -0.62 -12.54 18.12
CA ALA A 167 -0.55 -13.77 17.34
C ALA A 167 0.03 -14.96 18.13
N TYR A 168 1.04 -14.73 18.97
CA TYR A 168 1.56 -15.75 19.87
C TYR A 168 0.55 -16.19 20.94
N ARG A 169 -0.27 -15.27 21.45
CA ARG A 169 -1.28 -15.58 22.48
C ARG A 169 -2.47 -16.37 21.94
N ILE A 170 -2.86 -16.13 20.69
CA ILE A 170 -3.99 -16.82 20.05
C ILE A 170 -3.58 -18.10 19.32
N THR A 171 -2.33 -18.53 19.46
CA THR A 171 -1.85 -19.75 18.82
C THR A 171 -2.60 -20.96 19.38
N PRO A 172 -3.31 -21.73 18.52
CA PRO A 172 -4.03 -22.89 18.99
C PRO A 172 -3.10 -23.89 19.69
N PRO A 173 -3.54 -24.54 20.80
CA PRO A 173 -2.72 -25.51 21.50
C PRO A 173 -2.50 -26.73 20.62
N PRO A 174 -1.29 -27.36 20.65
CA PRO A 174 -0.97 -28.50 19.80
C PRO A 174 -2.08 -29.55 19.82
N ARG A 175 -2.54 -29.98 18.64
CA ARG A 175 -3.54 -31.05 18.54
C ARG A 175 -3.02 -32.27 19.31
N GLU A 176 -3.78 -32.71 20.32
CA GLU A 176 -3.43 -33.90 21.08
C GLU A 176 -3.21 -35.04 20.09
N LYS A 177 -2.01 -35.64 20.14
CA LYS A 177 -1.72 -36.81 19.32
C LYS A 177 -2.76 -37.85 19.69
N PRO A 178 -3.45 -38.49 18.72
CA PRO A 178 -4.34 -39.59 19.03
C PRO A 178 -3.54 -40.57 19.87
N LYS A 179 -4.08 -40.90 21.06
CA LYS A 179 -3.45 -41.84 21.98
C LYS A 179 -3.07 -43.04 21.14
N ALA A 180 -1.77 -43.32 21.03
CA ALA A 180 -1.34 -44.50 20.33
C ALA A 180 -1.99 -45.66 21.08
N ASP A 181 -2.96 -46.33 20.46
CA ASP A 181 -3.47 -47.61 20.89
C ASP A 181 -2.34 -48.63 20.63
N PHE A 182 -1.24 -48.47 21.35
CA PHE A 182 -0.24 -49.49 21.51
C PHE A 182 -0.88 -50.54 22.41
N GLN A 183 -1.77 -51.32 21.81
CA GLN A 183 -2.07 -52.67 22.23
C GLN A 183 -0.74 -53.41 22.06
N GLY A 184 0.09 -53.35 23.10
CA GLY A 184 1.34 -54.08 23.15
C GLY A 184 1.01 -55.53 22.85
N ARG A 185 1.28 -55.98 21.62
CA ARG A 185 1.43 -57.40 21.37
C ARG A 185 2.55 -57.79 22.31
N LYS A 186 2.20 -58.46 23.41
CA LYS A 186 3.19 -59.08 24.30
C LYS A 186 4.17 -59.75 23.36
N ALA A 187 5.42 -59.30 23.36
CA ALA A 187 6.45 -59.93 22.58
C ALA A 187 6.37 -61.41 22.95
N SER A 188 5.95 -62.25 22.01
CA SER A 188 5.94 -63.69 22.21
C SER A 188 7.37 -64.03 22.58
N ILE A 189 7.55 -64.57 23.78
CA ILE A 189 8.80 -65.05 24.36
C ILE A 189 9.24 -66.26 23.53
N PHE A 190 9.65 -66.01 22.29
CA PHE A 190 10.27 -66.95 21.37
C PHE A 190 11.13 -66.09 20.43
N ALA A 191 12.04 -65.33 21.03
CA ALA A 191 13.27 -64.97 20.35
C ALA A 191 14.06 -66.28 20.21
N THR A 192 13.82 -66.97 19.11
CA THR A 192 14.59 -68.14 18.68
C THR A 192 16.02 -67.66 18.42
N LEU A 193 16.86 -67.74 19.45
CA LEU A 193 18.31 -67.63 19.34
C LEU A 193 18.81 -68.76 18.42
N PRO A 194 19.39 -68.48 17.25
CA PRO A 194 20.06 -69.51 16.48
C PRO A 194 21.54 -69.52 16.88
N GLY A 195 21.97 -70.53 17.65
CA GLY A 195 23.41 -70.78 17.77
C GLY A 195 23.98 -71.32 19.07
N LEU A 196 23.21 -71.96 19.96
CA LEU A 196 23.85 -72.77 21.03
C LEU A 196 23.83 -74.25 20.63
N PRO A 197 24.91 -74.79 20.02
CA PRO A 197 25.03 -76.23 19.82
C PRO A 197 25.23 -76.91 21.17
N GLY A 198 24.32 -77.84 21.48
CA GLY A 198 24.46 -78.73 22.62
C GLY A 198 25.62 -79.71 22.40
N GLY A 199 26.59 -79.70 23.32
CA GLY A 199 27.64 -80.70 23.41
C GLY A 199 28.30 -80.64 24.79
N GLY A 200 28.18 -81.72 25.57
CA GLY A 200 28.80 -81.93 26.88
C GLY A 200 30.34 -82.06 26.83
N PRO A 201 31.04 -82.55 27.86
CA PRO A 201 30.61 -83.44 28.96
C PRO A 201 30.21 -82.77 30.28
#